data_AF-A0A1I7VR68-F1
#
_entry.id   AF-A0A1I7VR68-F1
#
_cell.length_a   1.000
_cell.length_b   1.000
_cell.length_c   1.000
_cell.angle_alpha   90.00
_cell.angle_beta   90.00
_cell.angle_gamma   90.00
#
_symmetry.space_group_name_H-M   'P 1'
#
loop_
_entity.id
_entity.type
_entity.pdbx_description
1 polymer ?
#
loop_
_entity_poly.entity_id
_entity_poly.type
_entity_poly.pdbx_seq_one_letter_code
_entity_poly.pdbx_strand_id
1 'polypeptide(L)'
;MCDSSDGSGLDREKEAQLQQAISAFMQPPFFNDICIRIVTIDLTNGHRNEEQVLGNKFLLAFFSLHIRELILNGVYSIDRNNGILQNIPTIELHLGTTANAGQAFRVILRYLYTGVLAFGTVHPFQA
;
A
#
# COMPACT_ATOMS: atom_id res chain seq x y z
N MET A 1 22.79 -37.06 -24.43
CA MET A 1 22.40 -36.26 -23.25
C MET A 1 22.37 -34.82 -23.72
N CYS A 2 21.18 -34.26 -23.90
CA CYS A 2 21.01 -32.89 -24.38
C CYS A 2 20.83 -31.97 -23.16
N ASP A 3 21.77 -31.03 -22.99
CA ASP A 3 21.74 -29.99 -21.97
C ASP A 3 20.45 -29.17 -22.09
N SER A 4 19.60 -29.25 -21.06
CA SER A 4 18.36 -28.47 -20.91
C SER A 4 18.55 -27.32 -19.92
N SER A 5 19.77 -26.81 -19.80
CA SER A 5 20.22 -25.91 -18.73
C SER A 5 19.93 -24.42 -19.00
N ASP A 6 19.73 -24.03 -20.27
CA ASP A 6 19.57 -22.62 -20.65
C ASP A 6 18.16 -22.03 -20.38
N GLY A 7 17.13 -22.88 -20.27
CA GLY A 7 15.76 -22.43 -20.01
C GLY A 7 15.59 -21.83 -18.61
N SER A 8 16.27 -22.41 -17.61
CA SER A 8 16.11 -22.02 -16.20
C SER A 8 16.73 -20.66 -15.86
N GLY A 9 17.76 -20.23 -16.61
CA GLY A 9 18.42 -18.94 -16.41
C GLY A 9 17.56 -17.76 -16.88
N LEU A 10 16.94 -17.90 -18.05
CA LEU A 10 16.04 -16.91 -18.66
C LEU A 10 14.77 -16.68 -17.82
N ASP A 11 14.20 -17.74 -17.24
CA ASP A 11 13.01 -17.61 -16.39
C ASP A 11 13.34 -16.92 -15.07
N ARG A 12 14.52 -17.21 -14.50
CA ARG A 12 14.99 -16.55 -13.27
C ARG A 12 15.35 -15.08 -13.48
N GLU A 13 15.87 -14.72 -14.65
CA GLU A 13 16.15 -13.33 -15.00
C GLU A 13 14.86 -12.52 -15.21
N LYS A 14 13.86 -13.09 -15.90
CA LYS A 14 12.54 -12.46 -16.07
C LYS A 14 11.83 -12.24 -14.73
N GLU A 15 11.87 -13.23 -13.83
CA GLU A 15 11.31 -13.10 -12.49
C GLU A 15 12.02 -11.99 -11.70
N ALA A 16 13.36 -11.92 -11.76
CA ALA A 16 14.10 -10.85 -11.09
C ALA A 16 13.75 -9.45 -11.65
N GLN A 17 13.60 -9.33 -12.96
CA GLN A 17 13.16 -8.08 -13.61
C GLN A 17 11.74 -7.68 -13.19
N LEU A 18 10.81 -8.64 -13.10
CA LEU A 18 9.46 -8.40 -12.60
C LEU A 18 9.48 -7.91 -11.15
N GLN A 19 10.23 -8.57 -10.26
CA GLN A 19 10.36 -8.15 -8.87
C GLN A 19 10.98 -6.75 -8.74
N GLN A 20 11.97 -6.43 -9.57
CA GLN A 20 12.60 -5.12 -9.61
C GLN A 20 11.62 -4.04 -10.09
N ALA A 21 10.82 -4.33 -11.12
CA ALA A 21 9.77 -3.43 -11.59
C ALA A 21 8.72 -3.19 -10.49
N ILE A 22 8.23 -4.24 -9.84
CA ILE A 22 7.25 -4.14 -8.75
C ILE A 22 7.83 -3.32 -7.58
N SER A 23 9.09 -3.55 -7.21
CA SER A 23 9.76 -2.76 -6.17
C SER A 23 9.84 -1.28 -6.55
N ALA A 24 10.12 -0.97 -7.82
CA ALA A 24 10.14 0.42 -8.30
C ALA A 24 8.75 1.07 -8.25
N PHE A 25 7.68 0.32 -8.54
CA PHE A 25 6.29 0.80 -8.40
C PHE A 25 5.89 1.08 -6.95
N MET A 26 6.43 0.33 -5.99
CA MET A 26 6.15 0.52 -4.57
C MET A 26 7.03 1.62 -3.92
N GLN A 27 8.14 2.02 -4.55
CA GLN A 27 9.01 3.05 -3.99
C GLN A 27 8.48 4.47 -4.29
N PRO A 28 8.31 5.32 -3.26
CA PRO A 28 8.05 6.74 -3.47
C PRO A 28 9.22 7.42 -4.21
N PRO A 29 8.99 8.46 -5.02
CA PRO A 29 7.70 9.09 -5.33
C PRO A 29 7.07 8.67 -6.67
N PHE A 30 7.79 7.95 -7.54
CA PHE A 30 7.52 7.92 -8.97
C PHE A 30 6.16 7.34 -9.41
N PHE A 31 5.56 6.45 -8.63
CA PHE A 31 4.26 5.83 -8.96
C PHE A 31 3.22 5.93 -7.83
N ASN A 32 3.55 6.70 -6.80
CA ASN A 32 2.68 6.95 -5.65
C ASN A 32 1.95 8.28 -5.86
N ASP A 33 0.80 8.23 -6.50
CA ASP A 33 0.02 9.41 -6.90
C ASP A 33 -1.17 9.67 -5.97
N ILE A 34 -1.36 8.86 -4.93
CA ILE A 34 -2.38 9.03 -3.87
C ILE A 34 -1.83 8.62 -2.51
N CYS A 35 -2.32 9.31 -1.48
CA CYS A 35 -2.11 8.96 -0.08
C CYS A 35 -3.43 8.47 0.53
N ILE A 36 -3.37 7.38 1.28
CA ILE A 36 -4.49 6.85 2.04
C ILE A 36 -4.21 7.15 3.51
N ARG A 37 -5.03 8.02 4.11
CA ARG A 37 -5.01 8.29 5.54
C ARG A 37 -5.95 7.31 6.23
N ILE A 38 -5.38 6.35 6.92
CA ILE A 38 -6.11 5.35 7.70
C ILE A 38 -6.34 5.92 9.08
N VAL A 39 -7.61 6.11 9.41
CA VAL A 39 -8.05 6.71 10.66
C VAL A 39 -8.69 5.64 11.53
N THR A 40 -8.10 5.39 12.69
CA THR A 40 -8.63 4.47 13.69
C THR A 40 -8.76 5.14 15.05
N ILE A 41 -9.52 4.53 15.95
CA ILE A 41 -9.70 4.95 17.33
C ILE A 41 -9.14 3.85 18.23
N ASP A 42 -8.18 4.20 19.06
CA ASP A 42 -7.66 3.29 20.08
C ASP A 42 -8.72 3.08 21.17
N LEU A 43 -9.09 1.81 21.40
CA LEU A 43 -10.10 1.41 22.37
C LEU A 43 -9.67 1.65 23.83
N THR A 44 -8.38 1.73 24.10
CA THR A 44 -7.85 1.81 25.48
C THR A 44 -7.89 3.22 26.04
N ASN A 45 -7.69 4.23 25.19
CA ASN A 45 -7.59 5.64 25.59
C ASN A 45 -8.50 6.57 24.77
N GLY A 46 -9.21 6.06 23.76
CA GLY A 46 -10.09 6.84 22.88
C GLY A 46 -9.34 7.76 21.90
N HIS A 47 -8.01 7.67 21.81
CA HIS A 47 -7.23 8.53 20.94
C HIS A 47 -7.41 8.15 19.46
N ARG A 48 -7.48 9.18 18.61
CA ARG A 48 -7.44 9.03 17.16
C ARG A 48 -6.00 8.68 16.76
N ASN A 49 -5.84 7.56 16.06
CA ASN A 49 -4.60 7.17 15.41
C ASN A 49 -4.73 7.38 13.90
N GLU A 50 -3.67 7.89 13.28
CA GLU A 50 -3.62 8.21 11.86
C GLU A 50 -2.35 7.61 11.25
N GLU A 51 -2.54 6.71 10.28
CA GLU A 51 -1.45 6.14 9.50
C GLU A 51 -1.58 6.56 8.03
N GLN A 52 -0.47 7.01 7.44
CA GLN A 52 -0.43 7.40 6.03
C GLN A 52 0.23 6.30 5.19
N VAL A 53 -0.46 5.86 4.15
CA VAL A 53 0.02 4.86 3.20
C VAL A 53 -0.02 5.45 1.79
N LEU A 54 1.14 5.52 1.15
CA LEU A 54 1.25 5.89 -0.25
C LEU A 54 0.87 4.71 -1.15
N GLY A 55 0.22 4.99 -2.27
CA GLY A 55 -0.10 3.99 -3.28
C GLY A 55 -0.43 4.59 -4.64
N ASN A 56 -0.90 3.72 -5.53
CA ASN A 56 -1.26 4.08 -6.91
C ASN A 56 -2.79 4.09 -7.11
N LYS A 57 -3.34 5.19 -7.64
CA LYS A 57 -4.78 5.36 -7.88
C LYS A 57 -5.35 4.29 -8.79
N PHE A 58 -4.65 3.96 -9.88
CA PHE A 58 -5.13 2.98 -10.83
C PHE A 58 -5.28 1.61 -10.17
N LEU A 59 -4.26 1.16 -9.44
CA LEU A 59 -4.29 -0.12 -8.74
C LEU A 59 -5.41 -0.16 -7.69
N LEU A 60 -5.49 0.86 -6.83
CA LEU A 60 -6.47 0.93 -5.76
C LEU A 60 -7.92 1.03 -6.29
N ALA A 61 -8.14 1.86 -7.30
CA ALA A 61 -9.44 2.00 -7.94
C ALA A 61 -9.85 0.74 -8.71
N PHE A 62 -8.89 -0.01 -9.28
CA PHE A 62 -9.19 -1.26 -9.96
C PHE A 62 -9.74 -2.30 -8.99
N PHE A 63 -9.08 -2.48 -7.84
CA PHE A 63 -9.40 -3.55 -6.88
C PHE A 63 -10.45 -3.18 -5.81
N SER A 64 -10.78 -1.91 -5.62
CA SER A 64 -11.80 -1.48 -4.65
C SER A 64 -12.76 -0.45 -5.23
N LEU A 65 -14.04 -0.81 -5.35
CA LEU A 65 -15.10 0.10 -5.78
C LEU A 65 -15.27 1.26 -4.80
N HIS A 66 -15.19 1.00 -3.50
CA HIS A 66 -15.30 2.04 -2.49
C HIS A 66 -14.18 3.08 -2.59
N ILE A 67 -12.93 2.62 -2.75
CA ILE A 67 -11.79 3.53 -2.93
C ILE A 67 -11.92 4.28 -4.26
N ARG A 68 -12.37 3.61 -5.33
CA ARG A 68 -12.65 4.25 -6.62
C ARG A 68 -13.64 5.40 -6.48
N GLU A 69 -14.74 5.19 -5.77
CA GLU A 69 -15.74 6.24 -5.52
C GLU A 69 -15.14 7.42 -4.75
N LEU A 70 -14.34 7.16 -3.71
CA LEU A 70 -13.65 8.22 -2.95
C LEU A 70 -12.70 9.04 -3.84
N ILE A 71 -11.96 8.37 -4.72
CA ILE A 71 -11.06 9.03 -5.69
C ILE A 71 -11.87 9.88 -6.68
N LEU A 72 -12.95 9.33 -7.24
CA LEU A 72 -13.77 10.01 -8.26
C LEU A 72 -14.55 11.19 -7.68
N ASN A 73 -15.05 11.07 -6.45
CA ASN A 73 -15.78 12.13 -5.76
C ASN A 73 -14.87 13.29 -5.32
N GLY A 74 -13.55 13.13 -5.44
CA GLY A 74 -12.58 14.18 -5.16
C GLY A 74 -12.53 14.59 -3.68
N VAL A 75 -12.90 13.69 -2.77
CA VAL A 75 -12.88 13.97 -1.32
C VAL A 75 -11.45 13.86 -0.83
N TYR A 76 -10.71 14.96 -0.92
CA TYR A 76 -9.31 15.02 -0.53
C TYR A 76 -9.10 15.85 0.74
N SER A 77 -8.29 15.36 1.69
CA SER A 77 -7.72 16.21 2.73
C SER A 77 -6.36 16.72 2.30
N ILE A 78 -6.14 18.05 2.40
CA ILE A 78 -4.85 18.68 2.09
C ILE A 78 -4.10 18.84 3.40
N ASP A 79 -3.16 17.93 3.66
CA ASP A 79 -2.30 18.03 4.84
C ASP A 79 -1.16 19.01 4.58
N ARG A 80 -1.34 20.26 5.02
CA ARG A 80 -0.37 21.35 4.75
C ARG A 80 0.93 21.18 5.55
N ASN A 81 0.96 20.33 6.57
CA ASN A 81 2.05 20.25 7.54
C ASN A 81 3.14 19.20 7.25
N ASN A 82 2.92 18.26 6.30
CA ASN A 82 3.93 17.24 5.95
C ASN A 82 4.61 17.57 4.62
N GLY A 83 5.83 18.14 4.68
CA GLY A 83 6.58 18.71 3.55
C GLY A 83 6.92 17.77 2.37
N ILE A 84 6.62 16.47 2.45
CA ILE A 84 6.82 15.49 1.36
C ILE A 84 5.49 15.19 0.62
N LEU A 85 4.34 15.41 1.26
CA LEU A 85 3.02 15.02 0.74
C LEU A 85 2.18 16.19 0.24
N GLN A 86 2.71 17.42 0.23
CA GLN A 86 1.95 18.64 -0.06
C GLN A 86 1.25 18.66 -1.43
N ASN A 87 1.62 17.76 -2.35
CA ASN A 87 1.03 17.66 -3.69
C ASN A 87 0.36 16.30 -3.99
N ILE A 88 0.33 15.36 -3.04
CA ILE A 88 -0.30 14.05 -3.26
C ILE A 88 -1.73 14.11 -2.71
N PRO A 89 -2.77 13.90 -3.53
CA PRO A 89 -4.14 13.86 -3.05
C PRO A 89 -4.28 12.78 -1.97
N THR A 90 -4.92 13.14 -0.85
CA THR A 90 -5.10 12.22 0.28
C THR A 90 -6.58 11.92 0.48
N ILE A 91 -6.97 10.64 0.49
CA ILE A 91 -8.32 10.22 0.89
C ILE A 91 -8.29 9.63 2.29
N GLU A 92 -9.39 9.75 3.03
CA GLU A 92 -9.49 9.23 4.40
C GLU A 92 -10.32 7.93 4.43
N LEU A 93 -9.80 6.93 5.12
CA LEU A 93 -10.49 5.68 5.41
C LEU A 93 -10.70 5.55 6.92
N HIS A 94 -11.96 5.62 7.35
CA HIS A 94 -12.33 5.46 8.75
C HIS A 94 -12.58 3.98 9.05
N LEU A 95 -11.69 3.36 9.80
CA LEU A 95 -11.73 1.92 10.12
C LEU A 95 -12.12 1.64 11.58
N GLY A 96 -12.70 2.64 12.26
CA GLY A 96 -13.20 2.51 13.62
C GLY A 96 -12.11 2.04 14.58
N THR A 97 -12.37 0.96 15.30
CA THR A 97 -11.49 0.42 16.35
C THR A 97 -10.61 -0.73 15.87
N THR A 98 -10.43 -0.86 14.55
CA THR A 98 -9.63 -1.93 13.96
C THR A 98 -8.15 -1.73 14.30
N ALA A 99 -7.61 -2.60 15.16
CA ALA A 99 -6.19 -2.59 15.48
C ALA A 99 -5.34 -2.98 14.26
N ASN A 100 -4.14 -2.40 14.15
CA ASN A 100 -3.17 -2.69 13.07
C ASN A 100 -3.70 -2.43 11.65
N ALA A 101 -4.71 -1.57 11.50
CA ALA A 101 -5.35 -1.35 10.20
C ALA A 101 -4.37 -0.82 9.14
N GLY A 102 -3.43 0.06 9.50
CA GLY A 102 -2.41 0.53 8.58
C GLY A 102 -1.46 -0.57 8.12
N GLN A 103 -1.04 -1.45 9.02
CA GLN A 103 -0.19 -2.60 8.68
C GLN A 103 -0.93 -3.59 7.77
N ALA A 104 -2.19 -3.92 8.10
CA ALA A 104 -3.01 -4.78 7.26
C ALA A 104 -3.20 -4.18 5.85
N PHE A 105 -3.43 -2.88 5.76
CA PHE A 105 -3.55 -2.19 4.48
C PHE A 105 -2.25 -2.25 3.67
N ARG A 106 -1.07 -2.07 4.30
CA ARG A 106 0.22 -2.22 3.61
C ARG A 106 0.43 -3.64 3.06
N VAL A 107 0.01 -4.67 3.80
CA VAL A 107 0.08 -6.07 3.34
C VAL A 107 -0.84 -6.30 2.15
N ILE A 108 -2.09 -5.82 2.21
CA ILE A 108 -3.04 -5.90 1.10
C ILE A 108 -2.48 -5.16 -0.12
N LEU A 109 -2.00 -3.94 0.06
CA LEU A 109 -1.44 -3.13 -1.02
C LEU A 109 -0.26 -3.84 -1.68
N ARG A 110 0.66 -4.39 -0.90
CA ARG A 110 1.78 -5.19 -1.43
C ARG A 110 1.28 -6.37 -2.24
N TYR A 111 0.28 -7.10 -1.75
CA TYR A 111 -0.35 -8.18 -2.49
C TYR A 111 -0.95 -7.71 -3.82
N LEU A 112 -1.58 -6.53 -3.86
CA LEU A 112 -2.11 -5.98 -5.11
C LEU A 112 -1.00 -5.69 -6.14
N TYR A 113 0.20 -5.31 -5.69
CA TYR A 113 1.34 -5.09 -6.58
C TYR A 113 2.05 -6.38 -7.00
N THR A 114 2.13 -7.38 -6.13
CA THR A 114 3.00 -8.56 -6.34
C THR A 114 2.25 -9.86 -6.64
N GLY A 115 0.96 -9.94 -6.31
CA GLY A 115 0.21 -11.20 -6.23
C GLY A 115 0.64 -12.12 -5.09
N VAL A 116 1.55 -11.67 -4.19
CA VAL A 116 2.11 -12.47 -3.10
C VAL A 116 1.66 -11.93 -1.75
N LEU A 117 0.96 -12.78 -0.99
CA LEU A 117 0.46 -12.44 0.33
C LEU A 117 1.44 -12.94 1.39
N ALA A 118 2.05 -12.00 2.12
CA ALA A 118 2.97 -12.31 3.21
C ALA A 118 2.46 -11.68 4.50
N PHE A 119 2.13 -12.53 5.47
CA PHE A 119 1.70 -12.09 6.80
C PHE A 119 2.89 -12.04 7.74
N GLY A 120 3.01 -10.94 8.49
CA GLY A 120 3.89 -10.85 9.64
C GLY A 120 3.08 -11.03 10.93
N THR A 121 3.66 -11.68 11.93
CA THR A 121 3.14 -11.63 13.29
C THR A 121 3.63 -10.36 13.96
N VAL A 122 2.72 -9.45 14.32
CA VAL A 122 3.06 -8.31 15.16
C VAL A 122 2.98 -8.79 16.60
N HIS A 123 4.10 -8.76 17.34
CA HIS A 123 4.07 -9.07 18.76
C HIS A 123 3.24 -8.01 19.49
N PRO A 124 2.28 -8.39 20.35
CA PRO A 124 1.36 -7.45 21.00
C PRO A 124 2.03 -6.46 21.97
N PHE A 125 3.37 -6.53 22.15
CA PHE A 125 4.13 -5.71 23.10
C PHE A 125 5.28 -4.91 22.46
N GLN A 126 5.38 -4.84 21.14
CA GLN A 126 6.37 -3.94 20.50
C GLN A 126 5.73 -2.56 20.31
N ALA A 127 6.02 -1.70 21.28
CA ALA A 127 5.83 -0.25 21.22
C ALA A 127 6.92 0.42 20.36
#